data_AF-A0A455SSK8-F1
#
_entry.id   AF-A0A455SSK8-F1
#
_cell.length_a   1.000
_cell.length_b   1.000
_cell.length_c   1.000
_cell.angle_alpha   90.00
_cell.angle_beta   90.00
_cell.angle_gamma   90.00
#
_symmetry.space_group_name_H-M   'P 1'
#
loop_
_entity.id
_entity.type
_entity.pdbx_description
1 polymer ?
#
loop_
_entity_poly.entity_id
_entity_poly.type
_entity_poly.pdbx_seq_one_letter_code
_entity_poly.pdbx_strand_id
1 'polypeptide(L)'
;MNNNTLIKWADLRNRAVYVPKLGKSLGTIVDFYFEEDTGAINALRVRTRVEGDYALPVMALKRLESDRVTIANENMLIRLLPAHPQSEALIGRPVVDEKDNVLGRVSDIWLATEPLVALRLGALEITPEGSSRTKTFPADAIVSSTSERIVIQNQVARKLR
;
A
#
# COMPACT_ATOMS: atom_id res chain seq x y z
N MET A 1 -16.06 -18.92 0.86
CA MET A 1 -14.77 -18.53 1.48
C MET A 1 -14.28 -17.31 0.73
N ASN A 2 -14.31 -16.13 1.34
CA ASN A 2 -13.95 -14.88 0.66
C ASN A 2 -12.42 -14.75 0.67
N ASN A 3 -11.78 -15.12 -0.45
CA ASN A 3 -10.35 -14.93 -0.70
C ASN A 3 -10.03 -13.45 -0.93
N ASN A 4 -10.06 -12.64 0.13
CA ASN A 4 -9.68 -11.23 0.03
C ASN A 4 -8.17 -11.07 0.32
N THR A 5 -7.35 -11.74 -0.51
CA THR A 5 -5.88 -11.70 -0.43
C THR A 5 -5.30 -10.36 -0.88
N LEU A 6 -6.12 -9.50 -1.48
CA LEU A 6 -5.78 -8.15 -1.92
C LEU A 6 -6.78 -7.14 -1.33
N ILE A 7 -6.28 -5.96 -0.96
CA ILE A 7 -7.08 -4.82 -0.56
C ILE A 7 -6.59 -3.56 -1.28
N LYS A 8 -7.50 -2.70 -1.75
CA LYS A 8 -7.12 -1.39 -2.25
C LYS A 8 -6.59 -0.51 -1.12
N TRP A 9 -5.54 0.23 -1.40
CA TRP A 9 -4.99 1.21 -0.47
C TRP A 9 -6.05 2.26 -0.12
N ALA A 10 -6.82 2.72 -1.10
CA ALA A 10 -7.95 3.62 -0.86
C ALA A 10 -8.96 3.09 0.17
N ASP A 11 -9.16 1.76 0.24
CA ASP A 11 -10.07 1.13 1.18
C ASP A 11 -9.46 0.93 2.57
N LEU A 12 -8.14 0.79 2.67
CA LEU A 12 -7.40 0.63 3.94
C LEU A 12 -7.10 1.99 4.59
N ARG A 13 -6.83 3.01 3.78
CA ARG A 13 -6.60 4.38 4.23
C ARG A 13 -7.84 4.87 4.98
N ASN A 14 -7.60 5.61 6.05
CA ASN A 14 -8.58 6.12 7.01
C ASN A 14 -9.26 5.06 7.90
N ARG A 15 -8.92 3.77 7.80
CA ARG A 15 -9.40 2.78 8.79
C ARG A 15 -8.85 3.08 10.18
N ALA A 16 -9.67 2.81 11.18
CA ALA A 16 -9.32 3.01 12.58
C ALA A 16 -8.34 1.93 13.07
N VAL A 17 -7.37 2.30 13.90
CA VAL A 17 -6.53 1.34 14.64
C VAL A 17 -7.14 1.11 16.02
N TYR A 18 -7.62 -0.11 16.28
CA TYR A 18 -8.44 -0.45 17.43
C TYR A 18 -7.74 -1.42 18.40
N VAL A 19 -7.91 -1.18 19.70
CA VAL A 19 -7.44 -2.07 20.76
C VAL A 19 -8.66 -2.66 21.49
N PRO A 20 -9.00 -3.94 21.26
CA PRO A 20 -10.19 -4.56 21.85
C PRO A 20 -10.21 -4.52 23.37
N LYS A 21 -9.07 -4.73 24.02
CA LYS A 21 -8.96 -4.70 25.49
C LYS A 21 -9.26 -3.33 26.10
N LEU A 22 -9.07 -2.25 25.34
CA LEU A 22 -9.32 -0.88 25.79
C LEU A 22 -10.65 -0.33 25.28
N GLY A 23 -11.35 -1.06 24.41
CA GLY A 23 -12.62 -0.63 23.84
C GLY A 23 -12.53 0.59 22.92
N LYS A 24 -11.34 1.08 22.56
CA LYS A 24 -11.15 2.37 21.88
C LYS A 24 -10.24 2.30 20.64
N SER A 25 -10.40 3.29 19.77
CA SER A 25 -9.48 3.57 18.65
C SER A 25 -8.34 4.47 19.11
N LEU A 26 -7.12 4.20 18.63
CA LEU A 26 -5.92 4.98 18.91
C LEU A 26 -5.64 6.04 17.85
N GLY A 27 -6.18 5.87 16.64
CA GLY A 27 -5.89 6.73 15.50
C GLY A 27 -6.43 6.16 14.20
N THR A 28 -6.06 6.79 13.09
CA THR A 28 -6.43 6.38 11.73
C THR A 28 -5.19 6.11 10.89
N ILE A 29 -5.28 5.12 10.01
CA ILE A 29 -4.22 4.84 9.03
C ILE A 29 -4.23 5.96 8.00
N VAL A 30 -3.09 6.62 7.78
CA VAL A 30 -2.97 7.74 6.84
C VAL A 30 -2.02 7.46 5.68
N ASP A 31 -1.03 6.58 5.89
CA ASP A 31 -0.05 6.14 4.89
C ASP A 31 0.51 4.75 5.23
N PHE A 32 1.41 4.22 4.40
CA PHE A 32 2.26 3.08 4.70
C PHE A 32 3.69 3.33 4.24
N TYR A 33 4.64 2.61 4.83
CA TYR A 33 6.06 2.64 4.50
C TYR A 33 6.44 1.35 3.77
N PHE A 34 7.17 1.45 2.66
CA PHE A 34 7.53 0.29 1.86
C PHE A 34 8.99 0.29 1.39
N GLU A 35 9.55 -0.90 1.21
CA GLU A 35 10.84 -1.12 0.57
C GLU A 35 10.68 -1.12 -0.96
N GLU A 36 11.37 -0.24 -1.69
CA GLU A 36 11.21 -0.14 -3.16
C GLU A 36 11.68 -1.40 -3.89
N ASP A 37 12.72 -2.06 -3.39
CA ASP A 37 13.32 -3.25 -4.03
C ASP A 37 12.41 -4.49 -3.92
N THR A 38 11.73 -4.64 -2.79
CA THR A 38 10.96 -5.86 -2.47
C THR A 38 9.45 -5.64 -2.55
N GLY A 39 9.00 -4.38 -2.53
CA GLY A 39 7.61 -4.01 -2.35
C GLY A 39 7.05 -4.41 -0.98
N ALA A 40 7.89 -4.80 -0.01
CA ALA A 40 7.44 -5.16 1.33
C ALA A 40 6.93 -3.92 2.06
N ILE A 41 5.79 -4.04 2.74
CA ILE A 41 5.27 -2.97 3.60
C ILE A 41 5.78 -3.23 5.02
N ASN A 42 6.62 -2.35 5.55
CA ASN A 42 7.21 -2.53 6.88
C ASN A 42 6.26 -2.05 7.99
N ALA A 43 5.56 -0.94 7.76
CA ALA A 43 4.68 -0.33 8.74
C ALA A 43 3.57 0.50 8.09
N LEU A 44 2.46 0.65 8.80
CA LEU A 44 1.40 1.61 8.51
C LEU A 44 1.67 2.90 9.30
N ARG A 45 1.50 4.07 8.67
CA ARG A 45 1.53 5.36 9.35
C ARG A 45 0.16 5.62 9.95
N VAL A 46 0.11 5.84 11.26
CA VAL A 46 -1.09 6.03 12.05
C VAL A 46 -1.11 7.44 12.62
N ARG A 47 -2.10 8.24 12.24
CA ARG A 47 -2.32 9.55 12.85
C ARG A 47 -3.17 9.39 14.10
N THR A 48 -2.58 9.70 15.25
CA THR A 48 -3.29 9.76 16.53
C THR A 48 -3.92 11.14 16.70
N ARG A 49 -4.93 11.26 17.58
CA ARG A 49 -5.66 12.52 17.76
C ARG A 49 -4.83 13.61 18.46
N VAL A 50 -3.89 13.23 19.32
CA VAL A 50 -3.21 14.15 20.24
C VAL A 50 -1.70 14.15 20.05
N GLU A 51 -1.12 12.99 19.71
CA GLU A 51 0.33 12.79 19.78
C GLU A 51 1.00 12.73 18.39
N GLY A 52 0.27 13.15 17.35
CA GLY A 52 0.78 13.16 15.97
C GLY A 52 0.82 11.77 15.34
N ASP A 53 1.83 11.56 14.50
CA ASP A 53 1.94 10.35 13.67
C ASP A 53 2.87 9.32 14.31
N TYR A 54 2.43 8.06 14.25
CA TYR A 54 3.12 6.88 14.73
C TYR A 54 3.28 5.87 13.61
N ALA A 55 4.23 4.96 13.74
CA ALA A 55 4.32 3.79 12.89
C ALA A 55 3.69 2.58 13.61
N LEU A 56 2.92 1.79 12.87
CA LEU A 56 2.42 0.48 13.26
C LEU A 56 3.12 -0.59 12.42
N PRO A 57 4.13 -1.29 12.97
CA PRO A 57 4.78 -2.38 12.25
C PRO A 57 3.77 -3.43 11.81
N VAL A 58 3.88 -3.94 10.57
CA VAL A 58 2.90 -4.90 10.03
C VAL A 58 2.85 -6.21 10.83
N MET A 59 3.96 -6.59 11.46
CA MET A 59 4.03 -7.74 12.36
C MET A 59 3.16 -7.61 13.63
N ALA A 60 2.75 -6.39 13.99
CA ALA A 60 1.89 -6.14 15.13
C ALA A 60 0.38 -6.24 14.81
N LEU A 61 0.03 -6.37 13.53
CA LEU A 61 -1.34 -6.53 13.07
C LEU A 61 -1.92 -7.87 13.56
N LYS A 62 -3.09 -7.82 14.20
CA LYS A 62 -3.81 -9.02 14.64
C LYS A 62 -4.92 -9.39 13.68
N ARG A 63 -5.69 -8.40 13.24
CA ARG A 63 -6.76 -8.57 12.26
C ARG A 63 -6.88 -7.32 11.40
N LEU A 64 -7.32 -7.54 10.16
CA LEU A 64 -7.72 -6.50 9.23
C LEU A 64 -9.21 -6.73 8.94
N GLU A 65 -10.04 -5.89 9.55
CA GLU A 65 -11.49 -5.91 9.40
C GLU A 65 -11.93 -4.82 8.41
N SER A 66 -13.19 -4.84 7.96
CA SER A 66 -13.68 -3.93 6.90
C SER A 66 -13.61 -2.45 7.27
N ASP A 67 -13.70 -2.10 8.55
CA ASP A 67 -13.72 -0.72 9.05
C ASP A 67 -12.52 -0.36 9.93
N ARG A 68 -11.72 -1.35 10.34
CA ARG A 68 -10.66 -1.18 11.32
C ARG A 68 -9.52 -2.18 11.15
N VAL A 69 -8.42 -1.86 11.81
CA VAL A 69 -7.29 -2.74 12.02
C VAL A 69 -7.14 -2.97 13.51
N THR A 70 -7.06 -4.23 13.92
CA THR A 70 -6.94 -4.62 15.32
C THR A 70 -5.49 -4.90 15.69
N ILE A 71 -5.06 -4.36 16.83
CA ILE A 71 -3.75 -4.64 17.45
C ILE A 71 -3.94 -5.10 18.90
N ALA A 72 -2.89 -5.70 19.48
CA ALA A 72 -2.99 -6.28 20.82
C ALA A 72 -3.06 -5.23 21.94
N ASN A 73 -2.31 -4.13 21.82
CA ASN A 73 -2.22 -3.04 22.79
C ASN A 73 -1.58 -1.79 22.16
N GLU A 74 -1.57 -0.67 22.88
CA GLU A 74 -1.08 0.64 22.42
C GLU A 74 0.44 0.66 22.16
N ASN A 75 1.22 -0.13 22.89
CA ASN A 75 2.69 -0.18 22.78
C ASN A 75 3.17 -0.76 21.44
N MET A 76 2.26 -1.28 20.61
CA MET A 76 2.54 -1.70 19.24
C MET A 76 2.73 -0.50 18.29
N LEU A 77 2.25 0.68 18.68
CA LEU A 77 2.56 1.93 17.98
C LEU A 77 3.91 2.45 18.44
N ILE A 78 4.80 2.73 17.49
CA ILE A 78 6.13 3.26 17.76
C ILE A 78 6.24 4.69 17.23
N ARG A 79 6.93 5.57 17.96
CA ARG A 79 7.17 6.97 17.53
C ARG A 79 8.21 7.06 16.41
N LEU A 80 9.08 6.06 16.29
CA LEU A 80 10.11 6.04 15.25
C LEU A 80 9.47 5.71 13.90
N LEU A 81 9.43 6.70 13.01
CA LEU A 81 8.95 6.51 11.64
C LEU A 81 10.07 5.89 10.79
N PRO A 82 9.78 4.82 10.02
CA PRO A 82 10.76 4.25 9.10
C PRO A 82 11.26 5.27 8.07
N ALA A 83 12.55 5.24 7.73
CA ALA A 83 13.15 6.05 6.68
C ALA A 83 12.91 5.46 5.27
N HIS A 84 11.75 4.85 5.06
CA HIS A 84 11.34 4.24 3.80
C HIS A 84 10.35 5.17 3.07
N PRO A 85 10.24 5.10 1.73
CA PRO A 85 9.24 5.84 1.00
C PRO A 85 7.82 5.45 1.41
N GLN A 86 6.90 6.39 1.18
CA GLN A 86 5.48 6.27 1.51
C GLN A 86 4.65 6.02 0.25
N SER A 87 3.38 5.62 0.41
CA SER A 87 2.49 5.30 -0.72
C SER A 87 2.37 6.45 -1.73
N GLU A 88 2.43 7.69 -1.26
CA GLU A 88 2.41 8.91 -2.07
C GLU A 88 3.55 8.96 -3.09
N ALA A 89 4.68 8.29 -2.82
CA ALA A 89 5.78 8.21 -3.77
C ALA A 89 5.42 7.42 -5.03
N LEU A 90 4.48 6.46 -4.93
CA LEU A 90 4.01 5.64 -6.04
C LEU A 90 2.83 6.27 -6.78
N ILE A 91 1.90 6.91 -6.06
CA ILE A 91 0.70 7.51 -6.66
C ILE A 91 1.10 8.61 -7.66
N GLY A 92 0.53 8.57 -8.86
CA GLY A 92 0.83 9.50 -9.95
C GLY A 92 2.15 9.22 -10.69
N ARG A 93 2.95 8.25 -10.24
CA ARG A 93 4.22 7.86 -10.87
C ARG A 93 3.94 7.31 -12.28
N PRO A 94 4.66 7.77 -13.32
CA PRO A 94 4.58 7.22 -14.67
C PRO A 94 4.88 5.73 -14.70
N VAL A 95 4.10 4.99 -15.49
CA VAL A 95 4.33 3.57 -15.79
C VAL A 95 4.70 3.45 -17.26
N VAL A 96 5.83 2.82 -17.54
CA VAL A 96 6.38 2.63 -18.89
C VAL A 96 6.66 1.15 -19.17
N ASP A 97 6.70 0.77 -20.44
CA ASP A 97 7.25 -0.54 -20.83
C ASP A 97 8.80 -0.52 -20.86
N GLU A 98 9.43 -1.67 -21.08
CA GLU A 98 10.90 -1.78 -21.17
C GLU A 98 11.52 -0.98 -22.34
N LYS A 99 10.71 -0.42 -23.23
CA LYS A 99 11.13 0.44 -24.35
C LYS A 99 10.81 1.91 -24.09
N ASP A 100 10.51 2.27 -22.84
CA ASP A 100 10.19 3.61 -22.39
C ASP A 100 8.91 4.22 -23.00
N ASN A 101 8.00 3.39 -23.54
CA ASN A 101 6.69 3.87 -23.97
C ASN A 101 5.80 4.07 -22.75
N VAL A 102 5.24 5.28 -22.60
CA VAL A 102 4.30 5.61 -21.52
C VAL A 102 3.01 4.80 -21.68
N LEU A 103 2.59 4.15 -20.60
CA LEU A 103 1.36 3.36 -20.53
C LEU A 103 0.27 4.07 -19.72
N GLY A 104 0.67 4.97 -18.81
CA GLY A 104 -0.22 5.69 -17.92
C GLY A 104 0.49 6.13 -16.64
N ARG A 105 -0.31 6.43 -15.61
CA ARG A 105 0.18 6.79 -14.27
C ARG A 105 -0.52 5.94 -13.22
N VAL A 106 0.19 5.63 -12.14
CA VAL A 106 -0.40 4.92 -10.99
C VAL A 106 -1.55 5.75 -10.40
N SER A 107 -2.73 5.15 -10.28
CA SER A 107 -3.93 5.76 -9.72
C SER A 107 -4.28 5.21 -8.34
N ASP A 108 -3.96 3.94 -8.07
CA ASP A 108 -4.20 3.29 -6.78
C ASP A 108 -3.23 2.10 -6.59
N ILE A 109 -3.15 1.59 -5.38
CA ILE A 109 -2.25 0.52 -4.98
C ILE A 109 -3.07 -0.61 -4.37
N TRP A 110 -2.77 -1.85 -4.74
CA TRP A 110 -3.35 -3.03 -4.12
C TRP A 110 -2.32 -3.69 -3.23
N LEU A 111 -2.67 -3.91 -1.96
CA LEU A 111 -1.82 -4.56 -0.98
C LEU A 111 -2.21 -6.02 -0.84
N ALA A 112 -1.23 -6.91 -0.91
CA ALA A 112 -1.41 -8.30 -0.53
C ALA A 112 -1.44 -8.44 0.99
N THR A 113 -2.54 -8.98 1.51
CA THR A 113 -2.84 -9.04 2.95
C THR A 113 -2.60 -10.41 3.57
N GLU A 114 -2.19 -11.41 2.78
CA GLU A 114 -1.89 -12.75 3.26
C GLU A 114 -0.42 -13.13 3.00
N PRO A 115 0.34 -13.46 4.06
CA PRO A 115 -0.05 -13.42 5.47
C PRO A 115 -0.10 -11.98 6.01
N LEU A 116 -0.98 -11.71 6.99
CA LEU A 116 -1.21 -10.35 7.53
C LEU A 116 0.06 -9.71 8.14
N VAL A 117 0.98 -10.54 8.64
CA VAL A 117 2.25 -10.11 9.24
C VAL A 117 3.33 -9.78 8.22
N ALA A 118 3.08 -9.98 6.93
CA ALA A 118 4.00 -9.69 5.83
C ALA A 118 3.24 -9.05 4.65
N LEU A 119 2.66 -7.88 4.91
CA LEU A 119 2.02 -7.08 3.87
C LEU A 119 3.05 -6.69 2.79
N ARG A 120 2.59 -6.64 1.54
CA ARG A 120 3.41 -6.24 0.39
C ARG A 120 2.55 -5.61 -0.70
N LEU A 121 3.18 -4.91 -1.63
CA LEU A 121 2.55 -4.53 -2.89
C LEU A 121 2.13 -5.80 -3.63
N GLY A 122 0.84 -5.91 -3.94
CA GLY A 122 0.26 -7.02 -4.70
C GLY A 122 0.02 -6.65 -6.17
N ALA A 123 -0.51 -5.46 -6.41
CA ALA A 123 -0.75 -4.93 -7.75
C ALA A 123 -0.78 -3.39 -7.74
N LEU A 124 -0.64 -2.79 -8.91
CA LEU A 124 -0.82 -1.36 -9.13
C LEU A 124 -1.98 -1.14 -10.09
N GLU A 125 -2.80 -0.15 -9.78
CA GLU A 125 -3.83 0.36 -10.68
C GLU A 125 -3.27 1.58 -11.42
N ILE A 126 -3.52 1.67 -12.72
CA ILE A 126 -3.10 2.77 -13.58
C ILE A 126 -4.28 3.42 -14.28
N THR A 127 -4.14 4.70 -14.54
CA THR A 127 -4.94 5.44 -15.51
C THR A 127 -4.12 5.59 -16.79
N PRO A 128 -4.49 4.92 -17.90
CA PRO A 128 -3.84 5.10 -19.20
C PRO A 128 -4.02 6.52 -19.74
N GLU A 129 -3.06 6.98 -20.56
CA GLU A 129 -3.16 8.30 -21.20
C GLU A 129 -4.41 8.39 -22.09
N GLY A 130 -5.18 9.48 -21.92
CA GLY A 130 -6.41 9.70 -22.68
C GLY A 130 -7.60 8.80 -22.29
N SER A 131 -7.51 8.03 -21.21
CA SER A 131 -8.60 7.19 -20.70
C SER A 131 -9.02 7.59 -19.29
N SER A 132 -10.31 7.46 -19.00
CA SER A 132 -10.85 7.52 -17.63
C SER A 132 -10.99 6.14 -16.98
N ARG A 133 -10.78 5.05 -17.74
CA ARG A 133 -10.88 3.69 -17.24
C ARG A 133 -9.54 3.25 -16.72
N THR A 134 -9.53 2.73 -15.49
CA THR A 134 -8.30 2.20 -14.90
C THR A 134 -8.03 0.77 -15.36
N LYS A 135 -6.76 0.40 -15.40
CA LYS A 135 -6.28 -0.96 -15.64
C LYS A 135 -5.37 -1.38 -14.49
N THR A 136 -5.24 -2.67 -14.24
CA THR A 136 -4.43 -3.19 -13.13
C THR A 136 -3.36 -4.14 -13.65
N PHE A 137 -2.19 -4.11 -13.04
CA PHE A 137 -1.14 -5.10 -13.27
C PHE A 137 -0.50 -5.55 -11.94
N PRO A 138 -0.07 -6.81 -11.85
CA PRO A 138 0.51 -7.34 -10.61
C PRO A 138 1.91 -6.77 -10.36
N ALA A 139 2.29 -6.63 -9.09
CA ALA A 139 3.56 -6.01 -8.70
C ALA A 139 4.80 -6.84 -9.15
N ASP A 140 4.64 -8.14 -9.37
CA ASP A 140 5.68 -9.03 -9.92
C ASP A 140 6.04 -8.72 -11.39
N ALA A 141 5.22 -7.93 -12.08
CA ALA A 141 5.51 -7.45 -13.42
C ALA A 141 6.45 -6.24 -13.45
N ILE A 142 6.78 -5.66 -12.28
CA ILE A 142 7.71 -4.53 -12.18
C ILE A 142 9.13 -5.03 -12.41
N VAL A 143 9.81 -4.47 -13.41
CA VAL A 143 11.21 -4.75 -13.74
C VAL A 143 12.13 -3.83 -12.94
N SER A 144 11.75 -2.56 -12.80
CA SER A 144 12.45 -1.59 -11.97
C SER A 144 11.51 -0.47 -11.54
N SER A 145 11.81 0.13 -10.39
CA SER A 145 11.10 1.28 -9.85
C SER A 145 12.13 2.32 -9.41
N THR A 146 12.02 3.53 -9.95
CA THR A 146 12.79 4.69 -9.50
C THR A 146 11.83 5.79 -9.05
N SER A 147 12.34 6.86 -8.44
CA SER A 147 11.53 8.03 -8.09
C SER A 147 10.81 8.67 -9.29
N GLU A 148 11.28 8.42 -10.51
CA GLU A 148 10.75 9.04 -11.73
C GLU A 148 9.73 8.16 -12.46
N ARG A 149 9.88 6.84 -12.44
CA ARG A 149 9.05 5.92 -13.24
C ARG A 149 9.07 4.48 -12.73
N ILE A 150 8.06 3.73 -13.13
CA ILE A 150 7.95 2.28 -12.95
C ILE A 150 8.06 1.63 -14.33
N VAL A 151 9.05 0.76 -14.51
CA VAL A 151 9.22 -0.03 -15.73
C VAL A 151 8.58 -1.39 -15.52
N ILE A 152 7.72 -1.83 -16.45
CA ILE A 152 7.05 -3.13 -16.37
C ILE A 152 7.39 -4.03 -17.55
N GLN A 153 7.21 -5.33 -17.35
CA GLN A 153 7.44 -6.35 -18.37
C GLN A 153 6.63 -6.08 -19.65
N ASN A 154 7.28 -6.20 -20.80
CA ASN A 154 6.68 -5.96 -22.12
C ASN A 154 5.41 -6.82 -22.38
N GLN A 155 5.38 -8.05 -21.85
CA GLN A 155 4.24 -8.96 -22.01
C GLN A 155 2.98 -8.43 -21.29
N VAL A 156 3.17 -7.77 -20.15
CA VAL A 156 2.08 -7.14 -19.38
C VAL A 156 1.69 -5.81 -20.01
N ALA A 157 2.67 -5.00 -20.43
CA ALA A 157 2.45 -3.72 -21.11
C ALA A 157 1.52 -3.85 -22.34
N ARG A 158 1.67 -4.92 -23.13
CA ARG A 158 0.80 -5.18 -24.30
C ARG A 158 -0.68 -5.35 -23.93
N LYS A 159 -1.00 -5.79 -22.73
CA LYS A 159 -2.38 -5.93 -22.23
C LYS A 159 -2.94 -4.61 -21.69
N LEU A 160 -2.06 -3.66 -21.40
CA LEU A 160 -2.42 -2.35 -20.83
C LEU A 160 -2.62 -1.26 -21.88
N ARG A 161 -2.19 -1.48 -23.13
CA ARG A 161 -2.59 -0.68 -24.30
C ARG A 161 -4.06 -0.96 -24.61
#